data_AF-A1DYT3-F1
#
_entry.id   AF-A1DYT3-F1
#
_cell.length_a   1.000
_cell.length_b   1.000
_cell.length_c   1.000
_cell.angle_alpha   90.00
_cell.angle_beta   90.00
_cell.angle_gamma   90.00
#
_symmetry.space_group_name_H-M   'P 1'
#
loop_
_entity.id
_entity.type
_entity.pdbx_description
1 polymer ?
#
loop_
_entity_poly.entity_id
_entity_poly.type
_entity_poly.pdbx_seq_one_letter_code
_entity_poly.pdbx_strand_id
1 'polypeptide(L)'
;QEEKLLETLLASNIAAAILLSVEHSTTVRQWLKNASIPVMEMGAIRSDPIDMNIGIDNVAAMYELTEMLIQRGYQNIGLLCANQEQWIFQQHLHGWYKAMLRHHMSPNRVINAALPPNFSTGASQLPEFLLAWPELDALVCVSDEL
;
A
#
# COMPACT_ATOMS: atom_id res chain seq x y z
N GLN A 1 -19.85 1.11 -4.01
CA GLN A 1 -19.93 2.42 -4.71
C GLN A 1 -19.36 2.31 -6.11
N GLU A 2 -18.19 1.67 -6.25
CA GLU A 2 -17.56 1.34 -7.53
C GLU A 2 -18.51 0.66 -8.54
N GLU A 3 -19.18 -0.43 -8.15
CA GLU A 3 -20.10 -1.18 -9.04
C GLU A 3 -21.16 -0.28 -9.71
N LYS A 4 -21.86 0.56 -8.93
CA LYS A 4 -22.90 1.46 -9.49
C LYS A 4 -22.34 2.48 -10.49
N LEU A 5 -21.14 3.00 -10.21
CA LEU A 5 -20.49 3.93 -11.12
C LEU A 5 -20.10 3.21 -12.41
N LEU A 6 -19.50 2.04 -12.29
CA LEU A 6 -19.07 1.26 -13.44
C LEU A 6 -20.24 0.81 -14.30
N GLU A 7 -21.36 0.38 -13.70
CA GLU A 7 -22.59 0.04 -14.41
C GLU A 7 -23.08 1.21 -15.28
N THR A 8 -23.09 2.42 -14.72
CA THR A 8 -23.50 3.64 -15.43
C THR A 8 -22.54 3.98 -16.59
N LEU A 9 -21.24 3.84 -16.37
CA LEU A 9 -20.22 4.12 -17.37
C LEU A 9 -20.24 3.10 -18.52
N LEU A 10 -20.39 1.81 -18.22
CA LEU A 10 -20.50 0.76 -19.24
C LEU A 10 -21.76 0.94 -20.10
N ALA A 11 -22.88 1.33 -19.49
CA ALA A 11 -24.11 1.66 -20.24
C ALA A 11 -23.94 2.88 -21.17
N SER A 12 -22.93 3.72 -20.93
CA SER A 12 -22.63 4.90 -21.73
C SER A 12 -21.68 4.63 -22.91
N ASN A 13 -21.35 3.36 -23.20
CA ASN A 13 -20.43 2.94 -24.27
C ASN A 13 -19.06 3.64 -24.20
N ILE A 14 -18.42 3.63 -23.02
CA ILE A 14 -17.05 4.10 -22.87
C ILE A 14 -16.08 3.35 -23.79
N ALA A 15 -15.06 4.04 -24.29
CA ALA A 15 -14.07 3.45 -25.19
C ALA A 15 -12.97 2.65 -24.46
N ALA A 16 -12.71 2.97 -23.18
CA ALA A 16 -11.71 2.33 -22.33
C ALA A 16 -11.98 2.66 -20.85
N ALA A 17 -11.39 1.89 -19.94
CA ALA A 17 -11.43 2.15 -18.50
C ALA A 17 -10.01 2.24 -17.90
N ILE A 18 -9.78 3.27 -17.08
CA ILE A 18 -8.57 3.40 -16.26
C ILE A 18 -8.99 3.36 -14.79
N LEU A 19 -8.49 2.38 -14.05
CA LEU A 19 -8.79 2.15 -12.65
C LEU A 19 -7.58 2.58 -11.83
N LEU A 20 -7.78 3.43 -10.82
CA LEU A 20 -6.71 3.95 -9.94
C LEU A 20 -6.51 3.09 -8.68
N SER A 21 -7.01 1.87 -8.70
CA SER A 21 -6.82 0.84 -7.69
C SER A 21 -6.60 -0.48 -8.42
N VAL A 22 -6.11 -1.49 -7.68
CA VAL A 22 -5.95 -2.87 -8.15
C VAL A 22 -6.83 -3.83 -7.35
N GLU A 23 -7.62 -3.32 -6.40
CA GLU A 23 -8.53 -4.10 -5.57
C GLU A 23 -9.98 -3.83 -6.01
N HIS A 24 -10.53 -4.80 -6.74
CA HIS A 24 -11.87 -4.71 -7.31
C HIS A 24 -12.70 -5.93 -6.91
N SER A 25 -14.01 -5.76 -6.78
CA SER A 25 -14.91 -6.89 -6.55
C SER A 25 -14.84 -7.89 -7.71
N THR A 26 -15.14 -9.16 -7.43
CA THR A 26 -15.21 -10.19 -8.48
C THR A 26 -16.21 -9.82 -9.57
N THR A 27 -17.32 -9.19 -9.20
CA THR A 27 -18.33 -8.64 -10.11
C THR A 27 -17.75 -7.59 -11.05
N VAL A 28 -17.05 -6.58 -10.52
CA VAL A 28 -16.40 -5.52 -11.31
C VAL A 28 -15.41 -6.12 -12.31
N ARG A 29 -14.55 -7.05 -11.85
CA ARG A 29 -13.57 -7.72 -12.71
C ARG A 29 -14.26 -8.50 -13.83
N GLN A 30 -15.37 -9.17 -13.56
CA GLN A 30 -16.14 -9.90 -14.58
C GLN A 30 -16.79 -8.95 -15.59
N TRP A 31 -17.40 -7.86 -15.14
CA TRP A 31 -18.02 -6.87 -16.03
C TRP A 31 -17.01 -6.26 -17.00
N LEU A 32 -15.85 -5.85 -16.49
CA LEU A 32 -14.78 -5.28 -17.30
C LEU A 32 -14.19 -6.28 -18.29
N LYS A 33 -13.99 -7.54 -17.88
CA LYS A 33 -13.54 -8.61 -18.80
C LYS A 33 -14.55 -8.86 -19.94
N ASN A 34 -15.84 -8.75 -19.66
CA ASN A 34 -16.89 -8.99 -20.64
C ASN A 34 -17.18 -7.76 -21.53
N ALA A 35 -16.84 -6.56 -21.07
CA ALA A 35 -17.11 -5.30 -21.76
C ALA A 35 -16.35 -5.17 -23.10
N SER A 36 -15.32 -5.98 -23.34
CA SER A 36 -14.53 -5.97 -24.59
C SER A 36 -13.94 -4.59 -24.93
N ILE A 37 -13.64 -3.80 -23.90
CA ILE A 37 -12.92 -2.52 -23.98
C ILE A 37 -11.53 -2.68 -23.36
N PRO A 38 -10.53 -1.88 -23.76
CA PRO A 38 -9.24 -1.85 -23.07
C PRO A 38 -9.40 -1.42 -21.61
N VAL A 39 -8.71 -2.12 -20.70
CA VAL A 39 -8.74 -1.82 -19.26
C VAL A 39 -7.32 -1.69 -18.73
N MET A 40 -7.05 -0.59 -18.02
CA MET A 40 -5.77 -0.36 -17.35
C MET A 40 -5.97 -0.20 -15.84
N GLU A 41 -5.35 -1.08 -15.06
CA GLU A 41 -5.22 -0.94 -13.61
C GLU A 41 -3.93 -0.17 -13.27
N MET A 42 -4.03 0.91 -12.51
CA MET A 42 -2.93 1.78 -12.11
C MET A 42 -2.71 1.81 -10.60
N GLY A 43 -1.46 2.03 -10.19
CA GLY A 43 -1.08 2.29 -8.80
C GLY A 43 -0.08 1.27 -8.27
N ALA A 44 -0.43 -0.01 -8.33
CA ALA A 44 0.44 -1.09 -7.88
C ALA A 44 0.61 -2.18 -8.94
N ILE A 45 1.77 -2.86 -8.94
CA ILE A 45 1.97 -4.03 -9.80
C ILE A 45 1.20 -5.22 -9.24
N ARG A 46 0.45 -5.90 -10.11
CA ARG A 46 -0.33 -7.09 -9.78
C ARG A 46 -0.05 -8.19 -10.81
N SER A 47 0.04 -9.43 -10.35
CA SER A 47 0.36 -10.59 -11.21
C SER A 47 -0.83 -11.13 -12.01
N ASP A 48 -2.05 -10.80 -11.60
CA ASP A 48 -3.31 -11.20 -12.23
C ASP A 48 -4.14 -9.98 -12.66
N PRO A 49 -3.68 -9.12 -13.59
CA PRO A 49 -4.45 -7.96 -14.02
C PRO A 49 -5.72 -8.35 -14.80
N ILE A 50 -6.65 -7.41 -14.93
CA ILE A 50 -7.85 -7.55 -15.77
C ILE A 50 -7.44 -7.62 -17.26
N ASP A 51 -6.57 -6.71 -17.68
CA ASP A 51 -6.02 -6.60 -19.03
C ASP A 51 -4.59 -6.03 -18.97
N MET A 52 -4.44 -4.71 -18.78
CA MET A 52 -3.14 -4.05 -18.60
C MET A 52 -2.95 -3.57 -17.16
N ASN A 53 -1.71 -3.57 -16.67
CA ASN A 53 -1.38 -3.03 -15.36
C ASN A 53 -0.05 -2.27 -15.38
N ILE A 54 -0.06 -1.07 -14.79
CA ILE A 54 1.12 -0.22 -14.61
C ILE A 54 1.10 0.29 -13.17
N GLY A 55 2.15 0.02 -12.40
CA GLY A 55 2.20 0.49 -11.02
C GLY A 55 3.56 0.31 -10.38
N ILE A 56 3.58 0.50 -9.06
CA ILE A 56 4.75 0.33 -8.23
C ILE A 56 4.79 -1.10 -7.68
N ASP A 57 5.97 -1.72 -7.69
CA ASP A 57 6.21 -2.90 -6.87
C ASP A 57 6.40 -2.45 -5.41
N ASN A 58 5.29 -2.43 -4.65
CA ASN A 58 5.29 -1.97 -3.26
C ASN A 58 6.15 -2.84 -2.33
N VAL A 59 6.32 -4.13 -2.66
CA VAL A 59 7.20 -5.02 -1.89
C VAL A 59 8.65 -4.62 -2.10
N ALA A 60 9.06 -4.42 -3.36
CA ALA A 60 10.41 -3.98 -3.70
C ALA A 60 10.70 -2.59 -3.13
N ALA A 61 9.79 -1.63 -3.31
CA ALA A 61 9.95 -0.26 -2.82
C ALA A 61 10.13 -0.22 -1.29
N MET A 62 9.28 -0.94 -0.55
CA MET A 62 9.38 -0.97 0.92
C MET A 62 10.62 -1.73 1.40
N TYR A 63 11.02 -2.79 0.69
CA TYR A 63 12.27 -3.51 0.95
C TYR A 63 13.48 -2.59 0.78
N GLU A 64 13.59 -1.88 -0.35
CA GLU A 64 14.72 -1.00 -0.65
C GLU A 64 14.80 0.18 0.31
N LEU A 65 13.66 0.80 0.64
CA LEU A 65 13.61 1.88 1.63
C LEU A 65 14.10 1.43 3.01
N THR A 66 13.62 0.27 3.46
CA THR A 66 13.99 -0.28 4.77
C THR A 66 15.47 -0.70 4.78
N GLU A 67 15.93 -1.41 3.75
CA GLU A 67 17.33 -1.83 3.59
C GLU A 67 18.27 -0.62 3.59
N MET A 68 17.89 0.49 2.93
CA MET A 68 18.67 1.73 2.94
C MET A 68 18.86 2.30 4.35
N LEU A 69 17.83 2.30 5.19
CA LEU A 69 17.95 2.76 6.59
C LEU A 69 18.89 1.86 7.39
N ILE A 70 18.76 0.54 7.21
CA ILE A 70 19.65 -0.43 7.87
C ILE A 70 21.11 -0.20 7.45
N GLN A 71 21.36 -0.02 6.15
CA GLN A 71 22.70 0.26 5.62
C GLN A 71 23.28 1.58 6.11
N ARG A 72 22.43 2.56 6.44
CA ARG A 72 22.85 3.83 7.08
C ARG A 72 23.15 3.68 8.57
N GLY A 73 22.90 2.52 9.16
CA GLY A 73 23.26 2.20 10.55
C GLY A 73 22.12 2.32 11.55
N TYR A 74 20.90 2.67 11.12
CA TYR A 74 19.73 2.68 12.02
C TYR A 74 19.43 1.27 12.52
N GLN A 75 19.22 1.12 13.83
CA GLN A 75 19.03 -0.18 14.50
C GLN A 75 17.62 -0.38 15.06
N ASN A 76 16.92 0.71 15.37
CA ASN A 76 15.60 0.69 16.01
C ASN A 76 14.60 1.42 15.12
N ILE A 77 14.33 0.81 13.97
CA ILE A 77 13.42 1.35 12.94
C ILE A 77 11.99 0.91 13.27
N GLY A 78 11.03 1.84 13.14
CA GLY A 78 9.59 1.58 13.21
C GLY A 78 8.91 1.78 11.87
N LEU A 79 7.74 1.17 11.69
CA LEU A 79 6.87 1.33 10.52
C LEU A 79 5.48 1.82 10.96
N LEU A 80 5.16 3.06 10.60
CA LEU A 80 3.84 3.66 10.79
C LEU A 80 2.97 3.44 9.53
N CYS A 81 1.96 2.59 9.70
CA CYS A 81 0.87 2.40 8.76
C CYS A 81 -0.39 3.11 9.25
N ALA A 82 -1.30 3.39 8.31
CA ALA A 82 -2.62 3.92 8.59
C ALA A 82 -3.67 3.17 7.77
N ASN A 83 -4.94 3.51 7.99
CA ASN A 83 -6.06 2.88 7.30
C ASN A 83 -5.92 3.02 5.77
N GLN A 84 -5.87 1.90 5.08
CA GLN A 84 -5.65 1.79 3.64
C GLN A 84 -6.23 0.47 3.12
N GLU A 85 -6.20 0.26 1.80
CA GLU A 85 -6.58 -1.02 1.19
C GLU A 85 -5.77 -2.18 1.79
N GLN A 86 -6.46 -3.25 2.20
CA GLN A 86 -5.84 -4.36 2.92
C GLN A 86 -4.75 -5.02 2.07
N TRP A 87 -4.96 -5.13 0.75
CA TRP A 87 -3.97 -5.71 -0.14
C TRP A 87 -2.69 -4.88 -0.22
N ILE A 88 -2.78 -3.56 -0.33
CA ILE A 88 -1.61 -2.65 -0.33
C ILE A 88 -0.85 -2.74 0.99
N PHE A 89 -1.58 -2.74 2.11
CA PHE A 89 -0.98 -2.91 3.44
C PHE A 89 -0.15 -4.20 3.55
N GLN A 90 -0.65 -5.32 2.99
CA GLN A 90 0.11 -6.58 2.97
C GLN A 90 1.40 -6.48 2.15
N GLN A 91 1.41 -5.72 1.04
CA GLN A 91 2.62 -5.53 0.23
C GLN A 91 3.69 -4.73 0.99
N HIS A 92 3.29 -3.66 1.67
CA HIS A 92 4.21 -2.89 2.53
C HIS A 92 4.77 -3.77 3.65
N LEU A 93 3.92 -4.52 4.36
CA LEU A 93 4.39 -5.44 5.39
C LEU A 93 5.36 -6.49 4.83
N HIS A 94 5.09 -7.04 3.65
CA HIS A 94 5.97 -8.02 3.03
C HIS A 94 7.36 -7.41 2.76
N GLY A 95 7.44 -6.23 2.14
CA GLY A 95 8.73 -5.57 1.90
C GLY A 95 9.48 -5.26 3.19
N TRP A 96 8.76 -4.78 4.21
CA TRP A 96 9.29 -4.54 5.55
C TRP A 96 9.86 -5.81 6.20
N TYR A 97 9.07 -6.88 6.29
CA TYR A 97 9.52 -8.16 6.86
C TYR A 97 10.71 -8.71 6.10
N LYS A 98 10.70 -8.64 4.76
CA LYS A 98 11.77 -9.12 3.91
C LYS A 98 13.09 -8.41 4.21
N ALA A 99 13.09 -7.08 4.37
CA ALA A 99 14.29 -6.31 4.68
C ALA A 99 14.77 -6.58 6.13
N MET A 100 13.87 -6.45 7.10
CA MET A 100 14.22 -6.62 8.52
C MET A 100 14.79 -8.02 8.81
N LEU A 101 14.12 -9.08 8.32
CA LEU A 101 14.56 -10.45 8.56
C LEU A 101 15.87 -10.79 7.84
N ARG A 102 16.08 -10.29 6.62
CA ARG A 102 17.33 -10.50 5.87
C ARG A 102 18.55 -9.92 6.60
N HIS A 103 18.35 -8.84 7.35
CA HIS A 103 19.39 -8.19 8.15
C HIS A 103 19.37 -8.59 9.63
N HIS A 104 18.60 -9.63 10.00
CA HIS A 104 18.49 -10.14 11.38
C HIS A 104 17.97 -9.11 12.39
N MET A 105 17.12 -8.18 11.94
CA MET A 105 16.50 -7.15 12.77
C MET A 105 15.06 -7.55 13.15
N SER A 106 14.59 -7.05 14.30
CA SER A 106 13.23 -7.30 14.78
C SER A 106 12.20 -6.53 13.96
N PRO A 107 11.24 -7.21 13.28
CA PRO A 107 10.25 -6.53 12.44
C PRO A 107 9.00 -6.08 13.22
N ASN A 108 9.00 -6.19 14.56
CA ASN A 108 7.77 -6.07 15.37
C ASN A 108 7.34 -4.63 15.66
N ARG A 109 8.16 -3.63 15.31
CA ARG A 109 7.88 -2.21 15.57
C ARG A 109 6.95 -1.61 14.52
N VAL A 110 5.75 -2.16 14.42
CA VAL A 110 4.74 -1.73 13.46
C VAL A 110 3.50 -1.26 14.20
N ILE A 111 3.01 -0.07 13.84
CA ILE A 111 1.68 0.40 14.26
C ILE A 111 0.86 0.60 13.01
N ASN A 112 -0.35 0.03 13.00
CA ASN A 112 -1.34 0.29 11.96
C ASN A 112 -2.50 1.08 12.56
N ALA A 113 -2.49 2.39 12.35
CA ALA A 113 -3.55 3.27 12.84
C ALA A 113 -4.88 2.95 12.14
N ALA A 114 -5.97 2.89 12.90
CA ALA A 114 -7.32 2.74 12.33
C ALA A 114 -7.84 4.00 11.62
N LEU A 115 -7.08 5.10 11.67
CA LEU A 115 -7.41 6.40 11.08
C LEU A 115 -6.77 6.56 9.69
N PRO A 116 -7.32 7.44 8.83
CA PRO A 116 -6.73 7.72 7.51
C PRO A 116 -5.30 8.27 7.60
N PRO A 117 -4.47 8.09 6.55
CA PRO A 117 -3.13 8.67 6.48
C PRO A 117 -3.22 10.18 6.30
N ASN A 118 -3.07 10.94 7.38
CA ASN A 118 -3.05 12.40 7.37
C ASN A 118 -2.18 12.93 8.51
N PHE A 119 -1.84 14.22 8.45
CA PHE A 119 -0.89 14.83 9.39
C PHE A 119 -1.33 14.72 10.85
N SER A 120 -2.65 14.77 11.12
CA SER A 120 -3.18 14.63 12.47
C SER A 120 -3.02 13.20 12.99
N THR A 121 -3.27 12.19 12.14
CA THR A 121 -3.00 10.78 12.46
C THR A 121 -1.52 10.60 12.77
N GLY A 122 -0.63 11.05 11.89
CA GLY A 122 0.82 11.02 12.09
C GLY A 122 1.28 11.60 13.43
N ALA A 123 0.88 12.85 13.68
CA ALA A 123 1.19 13.56 14.92
C ALA A 123 0.65 12.84 16.17
N SER A 124 -0.50 12.16 16.07
CA SER A 124 -1.08 11.40 17.18
C SER A 124 -0.39 10.07 17.45
N GLN A 125 0.23 9.44 16.44
CA GLN A 125 0.84 8.12 16.56
C GLN A 125 2.31 8.16 16.96
N LEU A 126 3.03 9.25 16.66
CA LEU A 126 4.43 9.38 17.05
C LEU A 126 4.65 9.24 18.59
N PRO A 127 3.82 9.84 19.47
CA PRO A 127 3.94 9.60 20.90
C PRO A 127 3.76 8.13 21.29
N GLU A 128 2.84 7.40 20.65
CA GLU A 128 2.63 5.97 20.91
C GLU A 128 3.87 5.15 20.55
N PHE A 129 4.53 5.47 19.42
CA PHE A 129 5.82 4.88 19.05
C PHE A 129 6.89 5.13 20.10
N LEU A 130 7.05 6.39 20.55
CA LEU A 130 8.09 6.77 21.51
C LEU A 130 7.81 6.21 22.91
N LEU A 131 6.55 5.98 23.27
CA LEU A 131 6.16 5.32 24.51
C LEU A 131 6.44 3.81 24.45
N ALA A 132 6.14 3.16 23.33
CA ALA A 132 6.35 1.72 23.15
C ALA A 132 7.82 1.34 22.93
N TRP A 133 8.56 2.18 22.20
CA TRP A 133 9.97 1.98 21.82
C TRP A 133 10.76 3.29 21.99
N PRO A 134 11.16 3.64 23.23
CA PRO A 134 11.93 4.87 23.49
C PRO A 134 13.29 4.90 22.77
N GLU A 135 13.81 3.74 22.35
CA GLU A 135 15.06 3.59 21.62
C GLU A 135 14.95 3.84 20.10
N LEU A 136 13.74 4.14 19.59
CA LEU A 136 13.47 4.37 18.17
C LEU A 136 14.42 5.42 17.59
N ASP A 137 15.13 5.06 16.52
CA ASP A 137 16.10 5.93 15.85
C ASP A 137 15.71 6.29 14.40
N ALA A 138 14.71 5.62 13.84
CA ALA A 138 14.09 5.96 12.57
C ALA A 138 12.62 5.52 12.52
N LEU A 139 11.80 6.25 11.77
CA LEU A 139 10.40 5.92 11.51
C LEU A 139 10.14 5.95 10.00
N VAL A 140 9.61 4.86 9.47
CA VAL A 140 9.11 4.75 8.10
C VAL A 140 7.61 5.00 8.13
N CYS A 141 7.13 5.98 7.38
CA CYS A 141 5.72 6.24 7.18
C CYS A 141 5.29 5.73 5.80
N VAL A 142 4.14 5.05 5.70
CA VAL A 142 3.61 4.56 4.40
C VAL A 142 3.03 5.66 3.51
N SER A 143 2.89 6.87 4.05
CA SER A 143 2.41 8.07 3.35
C SER A 143 3.25 9.25 3.80
N ASP A 144 3.43 10.23 2.93
CA ASP A 144 4.07 11.52 3.22
C ASP A 144 3.20 12.42 4.11
N GLU A 145 1.89 12.16 4.15
CA GLU A 145 0.99 12.84 5.08
C GLU A 145 1.05 12.28 6.52
N LEU A 146 1.81 11.20 6.78
CA LEU A 146 1.96 10.59 8.11
C LEU A 146 3.23 11.04 8.85
#